data_AF-D1C0W4-F1
#
_entry.id   AF-D1C0W4-F1
#
_cell.length_a   1.000
_cell.length_b   1.000
_cell.length_c   1.000
_cell.angle_alpha   90.00
_cell.angle_beta   90.00
_cell.angle_gamma   90.00
#
_symmetry.space_group_name_H-M   'P 1'
#
loop_
_entity.id
_entity.type
_entity.pdbx_description
1 polymer ?
#
loop_
_entity_poly.entity_id
_entity_poly.type
_entity_poly.pdbx_seq_one_letter_code
_entity_poly.pdbx_strand_id
1 'polypeptide(L)' 'MHCFECNVAGVERAAVAVCSRCGATSCADHTHELRTQMWSQTMGNPTMHTIRRLCCSECVRLDGQPHARRRHDEVPAQP' A
#
# COMPACT_ATOMS: atom_id res chain seq x y z
N MET A 1 14.09 5.69 15.44
CA MET A 1 13.06 4.96 14.66
C MET A 1 13.80 4.24 13.53
N HIS A 2 13.75 2.90 13.49
CA HIS A 2 14.59 2.08 12.59
C HIS A 2 13.78 1.51 11.43
N CYS A 3 14.43 1.24 10.31
CA CYS A 3 13.79 0.51 9.22
C CYS A 3 13.45 -0.90 9.67
N PHE A 4 12.18 -1.30 9.51
CA PHE A 4 11.69 -2.62 9.88
C PHE A 4 12.46 -3.73 9.15
N GLU A 5 12.62 -3.62 7.84
CA GLU A 5 13.29 -4.64 7.00
C GLU A 5 14.78 -4.78 7.38
N CYS A 6 15.49 -3.66 7.57
CA CYS A 6 16.90 -3.71 8.01
C CYS A 6 17.03 -4.31 9.42
N ASN A 7 16.15 -3.92 10.33
CA ASN A 7 16.19 -4.40 11.71
C ASN A 7 15.95 -5.91 11.80
N VAL A 8 15.02 -6.46 10.99
CA VAL A 8 14.82 -7.91 10.88
C VAL A 8 16.06 -8.61 10.31
N ALA A 9 16.81 -7.96 9.42
CA ALA A 9 18.08 -8.45 8.89
C ALA A 9 19.28 -8.23 9.83
N GLY A 10 19.08 -7.67 11.04
CA GLY A 10 20.15 -7.37 12.00
C GLY A 10 21.00 -6.14 11.62
N VAL A 11 20.56 -5.33 10.66
CA VAL A 11 21.24 -4.11 10.22
C VAL A 11 20.51 -2.90 10.78
N GLU A 12 21.22 -2.04 11.51
CA GLU A 12 20.63 -0.78 11.98
C GLU A 12 20.69 0.28 10.88
N ARG A 13 19.51 0.70 10.39
CA ARG A 13 19.36 1.87 9.52
C ARG A 13 18.21 2.74 9.97
N ALA A 14 18.42 4.05 9.92
CA ALA A 14 17.40 5.04 10.25
C ALA A 14 16.22 4.94 9.26
N ALA A 15 15.00 4.98 9.79
CA ALA A 15 13.81 5.11 8.96
C ALA A 15 13.61 6.58 8.54
N VAL A 16 13.15 6.76 7.31
CA VAL A 16 12.85 8.08 6.70
C VAL A 16 11.39 8.21 6.27
N ALA A 17 10.65 7.10 6.22
CA ALA A 17 9.24 7.07 5.85
C ALA A 17 8.46 6.00 6.62
N VAL A 18 7.14 6.13 6.58
CA VAL A 18 6.17 5.17 7.10
C VAL A 18 5.32 4.66 5.95
N CYS A 19 5.19 3.33 5.85
CA CYS A 19 4.35 2.67 4.85
C CYS A 19 2.89 3.08 5.04
N SER A 20 2.29 3.71 4.01
CA SER A 20 0.89 4.15 4.03
C SER A 20 -0.12 3.00 4.07
N ARG A 21 0.33 1.74 3.88
CA ARG A 21 -0.53 0.55 3.87
C ARG A 21 -0.52 -0.22 5.19
N CYS A 22 0.65 -0.46 5.79
CA CYS A 22 0.79 -1.29 6.99
C CYS A 22 1.41 -0.56 8.19
N GLY A 23 1.86 0.69 8.04
CA GLY A 23 2.49 1.45 9.11
C GLY A 23 3.95 1.09 9.41
N ALA A 24 4.55 0.14 8.70
CA ALA A 24 5.96 -0.20 8.87
C ALA A 24 6.89 0.97 8.50
N THR A 25 7.94 1.18 9.28
CA THR A 25 8.95 2.21 9.03
C THR A 25 10.02 1.71 8.05
N SER A 26 10.40 2.49 7.05
CA SER A 26 11.43 2.11 6.06
C SER A 26 12.52 3.16 5.86
N CYS A 27 13.73 2.70 5.56
CA CYS A 27 14.84 3.56 5.12
C CYS A 27 14.69 3.88 3.63
N ALA A 28 15.52 4.79 3.12
CA ALA A 28 15.47 5.22 1.71
C ALA A 28 15.53 4.06 0.70
N ASP A 29 16.25 2.98 1.00
CA ASP A 29 16.38 1.81 0.12
C ASP A 29 15.16 0.88 0.16
N HIS A 30 14.41 0.88 1.26
CA HIS A 30 13.22 0.03 1.48
C HIS A 30 11.91 0.83 1.41
N THR A 31 11.97 2.09 1.00
CA THR A 31 10.81 2.94 0.72
C THR A 31 10.59 2.99 -0.78
N HIS A 32 9.35 2.73 -1.20
CA HIS A 32 8.95 2.79 -2.60
C HIS A 32 7.79 3.77 -2.78
N GLU A 33 7.89 4.66 -3.78
CA GLU A 33 6.76 5.50 -4.20
C GLU A 33 5.86 4.69 -5.15
N LEU A 34 4.61 4.47 -4.75
CA LEU A 34 3.57 3.95 -5.62
C LEU A 34 2.64 5.07 -6.06
N ARG A 35 2.28 5.06 -7.34
CA ARG A 35 1.25 5.94 -7.90
C ARG A 35 -0.04 5.16 -8.07
N THR A 36 -1.11 5.63 -7.43
CA THR A 36 -2.43 4.99 -7.51
C THR A 36 -3.47 6.01 -7.93
N GLN A 37 -4.50 5.52 -8.63
CA GLN A 37 -5.65 6.32 -9.00
C GLN A 37 -6.69 6.25 -7.88
N MET A 38 -7.10 7.41 -7.40
CA MET A 38 -8.14 7.55 -6.40
C MET A 38 -9.28 8.39 -6.99
N TRP A 39 -10.50 7.87 -6.87
CA TRP A 39 -11.69 8.64 -7.17
C TRP A 39 -11.99 9.57 -6.00
N SER A 40 -12.05 10.87 -6.27
CA SER A 40 -12.71 11.84 -5.40
C SER A 40 -14.19 11.88 -5.76
N GLN A 41 -15.05 11.43 -4.84
CA GLN A 41 -16.49 11.54 -4.98
C GLN A 41 -16.95 12.85 -4.34
N THR A 42 -16.82 13.95 -5.08
CA THR A 42 -17.56 15.17 -4.75
C THR A 42 -18.91 15.11 -5.45
N MET A 43 -20.00 15.41 -4.72
CA MET A 43 -21.37 15.33 -5.25
C MET A 43 -21.48 16.06 -6.59
N GLY A 44 -21.86 15.32 -7.65
CA GLY A 44 -22.05 15.85 -9.01
C GLY A 44 -20.80 15.92 -9.90
N ASN A 45 -19.59 15.65 -9.41
CA ASN A 45 -18.37 15.68 -10.23
C ASN A 45 -17.31 14.66 -9.75
N PRO A 46 -17.42 13.39 -10.17
CA PRO A 46 -16.40 12.39 -9.85
C PRO A 46 -15.11 12.72 -10.60
N THR A 47 -14.03 13.02 -9.86
CA THR A 47 -12.72 13.31 -10.44
C THR A 47 -11.73 12.22 -10.08
N MET A 48 -10.99 11.72 -11.07
CA MET A 48 -9.89 10.78 -10.85
C MET A 48 -8.60 11.55 -10.57
N HIS A 49 -7.97 11.28 -9.43
CA HIS A 49 -6.68 11.85 -9.06
C HIS A 49 -5.61 10.76 -9.06
N THR A 50 -4.41 11.11 -9.52
CA THR A 50 -3.22 10.29 -9.27
C THR A 50 -2.60 10.75 -7.96
N ILE A 51 -2.57 9.87 -6.97
CA ILE A 51 -1.93 10.12 -5.68
C ILE A 51 -0.66 9.29 -5.52
N ARG A 52 0.28 9.81 -4.73
CA ARG A 52 1.52 9.12 -4.38
C ARG A 52 1.38 8.51 -2.99
N ARG A 53 1.87 7.30 -2.81
CA ARG A 53 1.94 6.59 -1.52
C ARG A 53 3.34 6.07 -1.32
N LEU A 54 3.83 6.11 -0.07
CA LEU A 54 5.09 5.49 0.30
C LEU A 54 4.78 4.10 0.87
N CYS A 55 5.41 3.07 0.34
CA CYS A 55 5.19 1.67 0.74
C CYS A 55 6.52 0.98 1.08
N CYS A 56 6.47 0.01 2.00
CA CYS A 56 7.58 -0.92 2.21
C CYS A 56 7.67 -1.94 1.08
N SER A 57 8.81 -2.61 0.95
CA SER A 57 9.09 -3.58 -0.12
C SER A 57 8.05 -4.70 -0.15
N GLU A 58 7.63 -5.19 1.02
CA GLU A 58 6.62 -6.25 1.11
C GLU A 58 5.24 -5.80 0.61
N CYS A 59 4.82 -4.58 0.96
CA CYS A 59 3.54 -4.05 0.48
C CYS A 59 3.55 -3.78 -1.03
N VAL A 60 4.70 -3.39 -1.60
CA VAL A 60 4.88 -3.26 -3.06
C VAL A 60 4.79 -4.62 -3.73
N ARG A 61 5.44 -5.64 -3.18
CA ARG A 61 5.40 -7.02 -3.69
C ARG A 61 3.97 -7.56 -3.74
N LEU A 62 3.16 -7.26 -2.71
CA LEU A 62 1.76 -7.66 -2.64
C LEU A 62 0.87 -6.86 -3.61
N ASP A 63 1.17 -5.58 -3.87
CA ASP A 63 0.40 -4.74 -4.82
C ASP A 63 0.60 -5.20 -6.28
N GLY A 64 1.81 -5.64 -6.63
CA GLY A 64 2.14 -6.17 -7.95
C GLY A 64 1.62 -7.59 -8.23
N GLN A 65 1.17 -8.31 -7.20
CA GLN A 65 0.43 -9.55 -7.43
C GLN A 65 -1.02 -9.19 -7.73
N PRO A 66 -1.55 -9.53 -8.93
CA PRO A 66 -2.99 -9.44 -9.13
C PRO A 66 -3.60 -10.38 -8.11
N HIS A 67 -4.16 -9.82 -7.05
CA HIS A 67 -5.00 -10.55 -6.13
C HIS A 67 -6.05 -11.20 -7.02
N ALA A 68 -5.94 -12.52 -7.23
CA ALA A 68 -6.93 -13.31 -7.93
C ALA A 68 -8.27 -12.86 -7.36
N ARG A 69 -9.08 -12.20 -8.20
CA ARG A 69 -10.34 -11.61 -7.82
C ARG A 69 -11.12 -12.67 -7.05
N ARG A 70 -11.15 -12.60 -5.71
CA ARG A 70 -12.22 -13.26 -4.97
C ARG A 70 -13.46 -12.51 -5.42
N ARG A 71 -14.21 -13.11 -6.35
CA ARG A 71 -15.59 -12.72 -6.61
C ARG A 71 -16.32 -12.89 -5.28
N HIS A 72 -16.48 -11.81 -4.53
CA HIS A 72 -17.61 -11.69 -3.61
C HIS A 72 -18.82 -11.37 -4.49
N ASP A 73 -19.37 -12.39 -5.13
CA ASP A 73 -20.65 -12.31 -5.83
C ASP A 73 -21.33 -13.68 -5.74
N GLU A 74 -21.63 -14.08 -4.51
CA GLU A 74 -22.68 -15.05 -4.21
C GLU A 74 -23.33 -14.55 -2.91
N VAL A 75 -24.28 -13.64 -3.07
CA VAL A 75 -25.35 -13.45 -2.08
C VAL A 75 -26.34 -14.58 -2.36
N PRO A 76 -26.44 -15.64 -1.52
CA PRO A 76 -27.50 -16.62 -1.71
C PRO A 76 -28.83 -15.92 -1.47
N ALA A 77 -29.67 -15.90 -2.50
CA ALA A 77 -31.08 -15.56 -2.38
C ALA A 77 -31.70 -16.52 -1.35
N GLN A 78 -32.10 -15.97 -0.21
CA GLN A 78 -32.85 -16.73 0.78
C GLN A 78 -34.32 -16.85 0.34
N PRO A 79 -34.98 -17.98 0.63
CA PRO A 79 -36.33 -18.31 0.19
C PRO A 79 -37.43 -17.48 0.86
#